data_AF-U7UUC3-F1
#
_entry.id   AF-U7UUC3-F1
#
_cell.length_a   1.000
_cell.length_b   1.000
_cell.length_c   1.000
_cell.angle_alpha   90.00
_cell.angle_beta   90.00
_cell.angle_gamma   90.00
#
_symmetry.space_group_name_H-M   'P 1'
#
loop_
_entity.id
_entity.type
_entity.pdbx_description
1 polymer ?
#
loop_
_entity_poly.entity_id
_entity_poly.type
_entity_poly.pdbx_seq_one_letter_code
_entity_poly.pdbx_strand_id
1 'polypeptide(L)'
;MILLDAGRFEGAVFPANGSERFYYVAAAIRLEGMGTPNSCEITAEDLHKVVDQIALTMPLATSDQPFGPRNTVYRISGKIFAMYTDGIGYPIVNLKTDPEESEVLQRMYPSIIPGWHMNKRHWISVGAGKGVTRQLLEELIEDAYLRIMYALPKAKRPIEFRERPVPAKH
;
A
#
# COMPACT_ATOMS: atom_id res chain seq x y z
N MET A 1 40.40 16.97 -1.53
CA MET A 1 39.76 17.58 -2.71
C MET A 1 40.04 16.68 -3.90
N ILE A 2 39.12 15.76 -4.19
CA ILE A 2 39.13 14.95 -5.41
C ILE A 2 37.67 14.91 -5.85
N LEU A 3 37.37 15.59 -6.95
CA LEU A 3 36.12 15.44 -7.69
C LEU A 3 36.11 14.05 -8.33
N LEU A 4 34.97 13.35 -8.33
CA LEU A 4 34.73 12.25 -9.24
C LEU A 4 33.39 12.43 -9.94
N ASP A 5 33.49 12.24 -11.25
CA ASP A 5 32.62 12.64 -12.35
C ASP A 5 31.53 11.58 -12.63
N ALA A 6 30.48 12.00 -13.34
CA ALA A 6 29.33 11.18 -13.69
C ALA A 6 29.68 10.18 -14.80
N GLY A 7 29.42 8.88 -14.58
CA GLY A 7 29.71 7.85 -15.58
C GLY A 7 29.09 6.49 -15.28
N ARG A 8 27.89 6.27 -15.83
CA ARG A 8 27.45 5.05 -16.55
C ARG A 8 27.93 3.69 -16.00
N PHE A 9 27.03 2.96 -15.33
CA PHE A 9 27.18 1.52 -15.12
C PHE A 9 26.55 0.75 -16.30
N GLU A 10 27.39 0.28 -17.22
CA GLU A 10 27.05 -0.87 -18.08
C GLU A 10 27.38 -2.16 -17.33
N GLY A 11 26.46 -3.14 -17.31
CA GLY A 11 26.83 -4.51 -16.90
C GLY A 11 25.83 -5.34 -16.07
N ALA A 12 24.58 -4.92 -15.85
CA ALA A 12 23.59 -5.80 -15.24
C ALA A 12 22.93 -6.69 -16.31
N VAL A 13 23.32 -7.97 -16.36
CA VAL A 13 22.63 -9.00 -17.14
C VAL A 13 21.37 -9.39 -16.37
N PHE A 14 20.20 -9.03 -16.92
CA PHE A 14 18.89 -9.31 -16.32
C PHE A 14 18.32 -10.64 -16.83
N PRO A 15 17.89 -11.58 -15.96
CA PRO A 15 17.15 -12.77 -16.39
C PRO A 15 15.75 -12.41 -16.90
N ALA A 16 15.26 -13.18 -17.88
CA ALA A 16 14.12 -12.86 -18.75
C ALA A 16 12.74 -13.23 -18.18
N ASN A 17 12.48 -12.97 -16.90
CA ASN A 17 11.27 -13.43 -16.21
C ASN A 17 10.34 -12.25 -15.91
N GLY A 18 9.23 -12.13 -16.65
CA GLY A 18 8.36 -10.95 -16.69
C GLY A 18 7.56 -10.59 -15.42
N SER A 19 7.65 -11.37 -14.33
CA SER A 19 6.95 -11.08 -13.06
C SER A 19 7.78 -10.25 -12.07
N GLU A 20 9.10 -10.22 -12.21
CA GLU A 20 10.00 -9.59 -11.21
C GLU A 20 10.31 -8.11 -11.49
N ARG A 21 9.88 -7.56 -12.64
CA ARG A 21 10.09 -6.14 -12.98
C ARG A 21 9.25 -5.17 -12.16
N PHE A 22 8.08 -5.56 -11.67
CA PHE A 22 7.20 -4.63 -10.93
C PHE A 22 7.70 -4.36 -9.51
N TYR A 23 8.20 -5.39 -8.83
CA TYR A 23 8.81 -5.25 -7.50
C TYR A 23 10.10 -4.44 -7.52
N TYR A 24 10.96 -4.64 -8.53
CA TYR A 24 12.22 -3.91 -8.62
C TYR A 24 12.11 -2.50 -9.20
N VAL A 25 11.15 -2.18 -10.07
CA VAL A 25 11.02 -0.79 -10.59
C VAL A 25 10.44 0.14 -9.52
N ALA A 26 9.49 -0.33 -8.70
CA ALA A 26 9.00 0.44 -7.53
C ALA A 26 10.08 0.57 -6.43
N ALA A 27 10.86 -0.50 -6.17
CA ALA A 27 11.96 -0.44 -5.21
C ALA A 27 13.18 0.37 -5.71
N ALA A 28 13.56 0.25 -6.99
CA ALA A 28 14.79 0.85 -7.53
C ALA A 28 14.61 2.31 -7.98
N ILE A 29 13.41 2.74 -8.39
CA ILE A 29 13.13 4.19 -8.57
C ILE A 29 13.17 4.93 -7.20
N ARG A 30 13.10 4.19 -6.09
CA ARG A 30 13.05 4.73 -4.72
C ARG A 30 14.38 4.72 -3.97
N LEU A 31 15.40 4.00 -4.46
CA LEU A 31 16.73 3.96 -3.84
C LEU A 31 17.61 5.19 -4.13
N GLU A 32 17.17 6.10 -5.00
CA GLU A 32 17.84 7.42 -5.18
C GLU A 32 17.35 8.49 -4.19
N GLY A 33 16.46 8.13 -3.26
CA GLY A 33 15.79 9.07 -2.34
C GLY A 33 16.17 8.97 -0.87
N MET A 34 17.31 8.36 -0.50
CA MET A 34 17.82 8.45 0.88
C MET A 34 18.37 9.85 1.16
N GLY A 35 17.48 10.81 1.42
CA GLY A 35 17.86 12.10 2.00
C GLY A 35 16.98 13.28 1.63
N THR A 36 15.76 13.37 2.18
CA THR A 36 15.19 14.68 2.59
C THR A 36 14.30 14.52 3.84
N PRO A 37 14.53 15.29 4.91
CA PRO A 37 13.70 15.28 6.12
C PRO A 37 12.47 16.17 5.91
N ASN A 38 11.42 15.64 5.30
CA ASN A 38 10.08 16.24 5.31
C ASN A 38 8.95 15.22 5.52
N SER A 39 9.29 14.00 5.95
CA SER A 39 8.31 12.97 6.25
C SER A 39 7.83 13.12 7.70
N CYS A 40 6.78 13.92 7.90
CA CYS A 40 6.10 13.96 9.18
C CYS A 40 5.43 12.59 9.42
N GLU A 41 5.73 11.96 10.55
CA GLU A 41 5.02 10.77 10.99
C GLU A 41 3.55 11.11 11.21
N ILE A 42 2.66 10.19 10.85
CA ILE A 42 1.23 10.41 11.01
C ILE A 42 0.85 10.23 12.47
N THR A 43 0.05 11.16 12.98
CA THR A 43 -0.55 11.09 14.32
C THR A 43 -1.77 10.18 14.30
N ALA A 44 -2.20 9.67 15.46
CA ALA A 44 -3.39 8.84 15.54
C ALA A 44 -4.65 9.60 15.12
N GLU A 45 -4.69 10.90 15.43
CA GLU A 45 -5.79 11.81 15.13
C GLU A 45 -5.91 12.10 13.63
N ASP A 46 -4.78 12.19 12.92
CA ASP A 46 -4.77 12.45 11.47
C ASP A 46 -4.95 11.19 10.62
N LEU A 47 -4.84 9.99 11.21
CA LEU A 47 -4.83 8.73 10.47
C LEU A 47 -6.07 8.57 9.58
N HIS A 48 -7.27 8.79 10.13
CA HIS A 48 -8.51 8.68 9.36
C HIS A 48 -8.51 9.62 8.16
N LYS A 49 -8.17 10.89 8.40
CA LYS A 49 -8.19 11.94 7.39
C LYS A 49 -7.23 11.62 6.25
N VAL A 50 -6.02 11.16 6.58
CA VAL A 50 -5.02 10.82 5.56
C VAL A 50 -5.45 9.59 4.76
N VAL A 51 -5.93 8.52 5.43
CA VAL A 51 -6.43 7.33 4.75
C VAL A 51 -7.59 7.69 3.81
N ASP A 52 -8.52 8.54 4.25
CA ASP A 52 -9.66 8.97 3.46
C ASP A 52 -9.23 9.76 2.22
N GLN A 53 -8.32 10.73 2.40
CA GLN A 53 -7.76 11.52 1.31
C GLN A 53 -7.03 10.68 0.26
N ILE A 54 -6.33 9.62 0.67
CA ILE A 54 -5.63 8.73 -0.26
C ILE A 54 -6.62 7.79 -0.93
N ALA A 55 -7.41 7.05 -0.15
CA ALA A 55 -8.28 6.00 -0.64
C ALA A 55 -9.34 6.52 -1.62
N LEU A 56 -9.89 7.72 -1.40
CA LEU A 56 -10.90 8.32 -2.27
C LEU A 56 -10.33 8.91 -3.56
N THR A 57 -9.01 9.06 -3.69
CA THR A 57 -8.38 9.41 -4.97
C THR A 57 -8.27 8.21 -5.92
N MET A 58 -8.39 7.00 -5.39
CA MET A 58 -8.25 5.79 -6.18
C MET A 58 -9.44 5.61 -7.13
N PRO A 59 -9.23 5.28 -8.42
CA PRO A 59 -10.32 5.19 -9.39
C PRO A 59 -11.39 4.18 -8.98
N LEU A 60 -12.67 4.60 -9.02
CA LEU A 60 -13.84 3.81 -8.63
C LEU A 60 -13.92 3.44 -7.15
N ALA A 61 -13.08 4.04 -6.29
CA ALA A 61 -13.18 3.84 -4.86
C ALA A 61 -14.42 4.54 -4.30
N THR A 62 -15.07 3.87 -3.35
CA THR A 62 -16.21 4.39 -2.59
C THR A 62 -15.97 4.12 -1.10
N SER A 63 -16.49 4.98 -0.24
CA SER A 63 -16.51 4.75 1.21
C SER A 63 -17.93 4.58 1.74
N ASP A 64 -18.08 3.71 2.75
CA ASP A 64 -19.32 3.50 3.50
C ASP A 64 -19.03 3.18 4.97
N GLN A 65 -20.05 3.26 5.84
CA GLN A 65 -19.93 3.01 7.28
C GLN A 65 -20.90 1.93 7.78
N PRO A 66 -20.78 0.68 7.30
CA PRO A 66 -21.75 -0.38 7.60
C PRO A 66 -21.71 -0.86 9.06
N PHE A 67 -20.62 -0.57 9.79
CA PHE A 67 -20.43 -0.97 11.19
C PHE A 67 -20.45 0.25 12.14
N GLY A 68 -21.12 1.32 11.72
CA GLY A 68 -21.26 2.56 12.50
C GLY A 68 -20.19 3.61 12.20
N PRO A 69 -20.33 4.80 12.80
CA PRO A 69 -19.62 6.02 12.38
C PRO A 69 -18.11 6.02 12.65
N ARG A 70 -17.61 5.05 13.42
CA ARG A 70 -16.18 4.89 13.72
C ARG A 70 -15.48 3.85 12.84
N ASN A 71 -16.21 3.28 11.87
CA ASN A 71 -15.73 2.24 10.99
C ASN A 71 -15.97 2.65 9.54
N THR A 72 -14.96 3.22 8.90
CA THR A 72 -15.03 3.62 7.48
C THR A 72 -14.44 2.52 6.61
N VAL A 73 -15.22 1.99 5.69
CA VAL A 73 -14.83 0.91 4.78
C VAL A 73 -14.66 1.46 3.38
N TYR A 74 -13.54 1.13 2.72
CA TYR A 74 -13.23 1.55 1.37
C TYR A 74 -13.29 0.38 0.40
N ARG A 75 -14.00 0.56 -0.72
CA ARG A 75 -14.34 -0.51 -1.66
C ARG A 75 -14.17 -0.11 -3.11
N ILE A 76 -14.01 -1.14 -3.95
CA ILE A 76 -14.13 -1.03 -5.41
C ILE A 76 -15.08 -2.14 -5.86
N SER A 77 -16.14 -1.79 -6.59
CA SER A 77 -17.12 -2.78 -7.08
C SER A 77 -17.63 -3.71 -5.97
N GLY A 78 -17.85 -3.18 -4.76
CA GLY A 78 -18.31 -3.91 -3.57
C GLY A 78 -17.25 -4.71 -2.80
N LYS A 79 -16.01 -4.82 -3.32
CA LYS A 79 -14.90 -5.50 -2.63
C LYS A 79 -14.08 -4.52 -1.78
N ILE A 80 -13.84 -4.87 -0.52
CA ILE A 80 -13.06 -4.05 0.42
C ILE A 80 -11.56 -4.17 0.12
N PHE A 81 -10.86 -3.03 0.11
CA PHE A 81 -9.39 -2.99 0.08
C PHE A 81 -8.79 -2.37 1.35
N ALA A 82 -9.49 -1.41 1.97
CA ALA A 82 -9.08 -0.76 3.22
C ALA A 82 -10.27 -0.59 4.18
N MET A 83 -10.00 -0.58 5.49
CA MET A 83 -11.00 -0.30 6.52
C MET A 83 -10.35 0.43 7.69
N TYR A 84 -10.76 1.68 7.93
CA TYR A 84 -10.40 2.43 9.13
C TYR A 84 -11.32 2.04 10.30
N THR A 85 -10.75 1.88 11.49
CA THR A 85 -11.47 1.60 12.72
C THR A 85 -10.92 2.45 13.86
N ASP A 86 -11.83 3.12 14.55
CA ASP A 86 -11.61 3.81 15.81
C ASP A 86 -12.54 3.24 16.91
N GLY A 87 -12.06 3.15 18.14
CA GLY A 87 -12.82 2.61 19.27
C GLY A 87 -12.32 1.27 19.82
N ILE A 88 -11.14 0.82 19.40
CA ILE A 88 -10.44 -0.36 19.97
C ILE A 88 -9.32 0.03 20.94
N GLY A 89 -9.33 1.29 21.41
CA GLY A 89 -8.28 1.90 22.22
C GLY A 89 -7.23 2.66 21.40
N TYR A 90 -7.06 2.33 20.12
CA TYR A 90 -6.17 3.04 19.21
C TYR A 90 -6.67 2.98 17.75
N PRO A 91 -6.64 4.08 16.98
CA PRO A 91 -7.03 4.08 15.56
C PRO A 91 -6.12 3.20 14.71
N ILE A 92 -6.73 2.40 13.84
CA ILE A 92 -6.01 1.56 12.87
C ILE A 92 -6.65 1.62 11.50
N VAL A 93 -5.87 1.29 10.47
CA VAL A 93 -6.38 0.94 9.15
C VAL A 93 -5.99 -0.50 8.80
N ASN A 94 -6.99 -1.32 8.53
CA ASN A 94 -6.83 -2.66 7.97
C ASN A 94 -6.66 -2.56 6.46
N LEU A 95 -5.56 -3.12 5.92
CA LEU A 95 -5.24 -3.11 4.49
C LEU A 95 -5.02 -4.53 3.99
N LYS A 96 -5.48 -4.81 2.76
CA LYS A 96 -5.11 -6.05 2.08
C LYS A 96 -3.63 -6.04 1.70
N THR A 97 -2.96 -7.16 1.92
CA THR A 97 -1.54 -7.32 1.61
C THR A 97 -1.23 -8.71 1.05
N ASP A 98 -0.04 -8.88 0.48
CA ASP A 98 0.50 -10.20 0.18
C ASP A 98 0.87 -10.94 1.46
N PRO A 99 0.71 -12.27 1.51
CA PRO A 99 1.29 -13.05 2.59
C PRO A 99 2.81 -12.83 2.75
N GLU A 100 3.57 -12.71 1.66
CA GLU A 100 5.03 -12.55 1.73
C GLU A 100 5.43 -11.15 2.20
N GLU A 101 4.76 -10.11 1.70
CA GLU A 101 4.95 -8.72 2.11
C GLU A 101 4.52 -8.48 3.56
N SER A 102 3.45 -9.13 4.00
CA SER A 102 2.89 -8.99 5.34
C SER A 102 3.94 -9.22 6.43
N GLU A 103 4.75 -10.29 6.29
CA GLU A 103 5.80 -10.60 7.27
C GLU A 103 6.92 -9.57 7.28
N VAL A 104 7.31 -9.08 6.11
CA VAL A 104 8.38 -8.08 5.98
C VAL A 104 7.94 -6.75 6.59
N LEU A 105 6.73 -6.30 6.28
CA LEU A 105 6.17 -5.05 6.81
C LEU A 105 6.09 -5.06 8.33
N GLN A 106 5.65 -6.17 8.93
CA GLN A 106 5.58 -6.32 10.39
C GLN A 106 6.97 -6.30 11.06
N ARG A 107 8.01 -6.80 10.39
CA ARG A 107 9.40 -6.73 10.90
C ARG A 107 9.97 -5.32 10.80
N MET A 108 9.59 -4.57 9.77
CA MET A 108 10.12 -3.23 9.50
C MET A 108 9.43 -2.13 10.31
N TYR A 109 8.12 -2.27 10.56
CA TYR A 109 7.30 -1.24 11.19
C TYR A 109 6.58 -1.79 12.43
N PRO A 110 6.99 -1.40 13.65
CA PRO A 110 6.41 -1.94 14.89
C PRO A 110 4.90 -1.68 15.07
N SER A 111 4.35 -0.64 14.43
CA SER A 111 2.92 -0.34 14.46
C SER A 111 2.11 -1.05 13.37
N ILE A 112 2.75 -1.89 12.56
CA ILE A 112 2.10 -2.80 11.62
C ILE A 112 2.02 -4.19 12.23
N ILE A 113 0.80 -4.70 12.38
CA ILE A 113 0.51 -5.99 13.00
C ILE A 113 -0.37 -6.85 12.08
N PRO A 114 -0.52 -8.16 12.33
CA PRO A 114 -1.48 -8.98 11.59
C PRO A 114 -2.89 -8.42 11.71
N GLY A 115 -3.66 -8.48 10.62
CA GLY A 115 -4.97 -7.85 10.51
C GLY A 115 -5.93 -8.15 11.67
N TRP A 116 -6.29 -7.12 12.43
CA TRP A 116 -7.28 -7.13 13.49
C TRP A 116 -8.67 -7.40 12.93
N HIS A 117 -9.35 -8.42 13.47
CA HIS A 117 -10.67 -8.93 13.02
C HIS A 117 -10.72 -9.38 11.55
N MET A 118 -9.57 -9.53 10.91
CA MET A 118 -9.44 -9.94 9.51
C MET A 118 -8.66 -11.25 9.38
N ASN A 119 -8.62 -11.81 8.16
CA ASN A 119 -7.75 -12.93 7.86
C ASN A 119 -6.28 -12.45 7.86
N LYS A 120 -5.57 -12.77 8.94
CA LYS A 120 -4.18 -12.37 9.23
C LYS A 120 -3.17 -12.74 8.13
N ARG A 121 -3.48 -13.70 7.26
CA ARG A 121 -2.64 -14.06 6.11
C ARG A 121 -2.68 -13.02 4.99
N HIS A 122 -3.79 -12.31 4.85
CA HIS A 122 -4.05 -11.43 3.70
C HIS A 122 -4.32 -9.98 4.11
N TRP A 123 -4.23 -9.67 5.40
CA TRP A 123 -4.54 -8.38 5.96
C TRP A 123 -3.52 -8.02 7.03
N ILE A 124 -3.14 -6.75 7.03
CA ILE A 124 -2.36 -6.10 8.08
C ILE A 124 -3.20 -4.97 8.68
N SER A 125 -2.95 -4.66 9.95
CA SER A 125 -3.43 -3.43 10.58
C SER A 125 -2.26 -2.48 10.75
N VAL A 126 -2.44 -1.26 10.27
CA VAL A 126 -1.47 -0.18 10.39
C VAL A 126 -2.01 0.85 11.37
N GLY A 127 -1.30 1.07 12.47
CA GLY A 127 -1.51 2.20 13.36
C GLY A 127 -0.50 3.32 13.08
N ALA A 128 -0.80 4.53 13.54
CA ALA A 128 0.20 5.58 13.64
C ALA A 128 1.37 5.11 14.53
N GLY A 129 2.58 5.60 14.25
CA GLY A 129 3.78 5.14 14.93
C GLY A 129 5.06 5.43 14.15
N LYS A 130 6.18 5.04 14.74
CA LYS A 130 7.52 5.30 14.20
C LYS A 130 7.65 4.77 12.78
N GLY A 131 8.02 5.64 11.84
CA GLY A 131 8.20 5.30 10.43
C GLY A 131 6.91 5.17 9.62
N VAL A 132 5.72 5.30 10.22
CA VAL A 132 4.44 5.37 9.49
C VAL A 132 4.22 6.80 9.02
N THR A 133 4.51 7.02 7.75
CA THR A 133 4.41 8.31 7.08
C THR A 133 3.23 8.31 6.12
N ARG A 134 2.83 9.51 5.66
CA ARG A 134 1.83 9.63 4.58
C ARG A 134 2.23 8.84 3.35
N GLN A 135 3.51 8.88 3.00
CA GLN A 135 4.00 8.19 1.83
C GLN A 135 3.93 6.66 1.96
N LEU A 136 4.25 6.13 3.14
CA LEU A 136 4.05 4.70 3.40
C LEU A 136 2.56 4.32 3.29
N LEU A 137 1.65 5.14 3.83
CA LEU A 137 0.21 4.87 3.69
C LEU A 137 -0.24 4.95 2.23
N GLU A 138 0.28 5.89 1.44
CA GLU A 138 0.01 5.99 0.00
C GLU A 138 0.40 4.68 -0.70
N GLU A 139 1.63 4.20 -0.47
CA GLU A 139 2.14 2.94 -1.03
C GLU A 139 1.26 1.75 -0.63
N LEU A 140 1.01 1.57 0.68
CA LEU A 140 0.25 0.42 1.18
C LEU A 140 -1.22 0.41 0.73
N ILE A 141 -1.85 1.60 0.64
CA ILE A 141 -3.23 1.72 0.17
C ILE A 141 -3.31 1.47 -1.34
N GLU A 142 -2.35 1.97 -2.12
CA GLU A 142 -2.27 1.71 -3.56
C GLU A 142 -2.10 0.20 -3.83
N ASP A 143 -1.21 -0.48 -3.09
CA ASP A 143 -1.03 -1.92 -3.23
C ASP A 143 -2.30 -2.70 -2.88
N ALA A 144 -2.97 -2.35 -1.78
CA ALA A 144 -4.25 -2.95 -1.40
C ALA A 144 -5.32 -2.74 -2.47
N TYR A 145 -5.39 -1.54 -3.05
CA TYR A 145 -6.29 -1.17 -4.14
C TYR A 145 -6.02 -2.00 -5.39
N LEU A 146 -4.76 -2.05 -5.85
CA LEU A 146 -4.34 -2.77 -7.06
C LEU A 146 -4.64 -4.26 -6.94
N ARG A 147 -4.40 -4.86 -5.76
CA ARG A 147 -4.75 -6.25 -5.47
C ARG A 147 -6.23 -6.53 -5.69
N ILE A 148 -7.12 -5.64 -5.26
CA ILE A 148 -8.55 -5.77 -5.54
C ILE A 148 -8.87 -5.52 -7.00
N MET A 149 -8.32 -4.48 -7.62
CA MET A 149 -8.56 -4.11 -9.01
C MET A 149 -8.21 -5.27 -9.96
N TYR A 150 -7.04 -5.87 -9.81
CA TYR A 150 -6.62 -7.02 -10.61
C TYR A 150 -7.39 -8.32 -10.27
N ALA A 151 -7.99 -8.42 -9.08
CA ALA A 151 -8.89 -9.52 -8.72
C ALA A 151 -10.34 -9.34 -9.22
N LEU A 152 -10.68 -8.22 -9.85
CA LEU A 152 -11.99 -8.03 -10.50
C LEU A 152 -12.02 -8.74 -11.87
N PRO A 153 -13.19 -9.19 -12.35
CA PRO A 153 -13.36 -9.62 -13.74
C PRO A 153 -13.00 -8.49 -14.71
N LYS A 154 -12.38 -8.80 -15.86
CA LYS A 154 -11.93 -7.80 -16.86
C LYS A 154 -13.03 -6.78 -17.23
N ALA A 155 -14.29 -7.23 -17.32
CA ALA A 155 -15.43 -6.36 -17.60
C ALA A 155 -15.69 -5.26 -16.55
N LYS A 156 -15.39 -5.53 -15.27
CA LYS A 156 -15.60 -4.59 -14.15
C LYS A 156 -14.41 -3.65 -13.91
N ARG A 157 -13.30 -3.81 -14.65
CA ARG A 157 -12.13 -2.94 -14.54
C ARG A 157 -12.29 -1.71 -15.44
N PRO A 158 -11.72 -0.55 -15.05
CA PRO A 158 -11.56 0.59 -15.94
C PRO A 158 -10.79 0.20 -17.21
N ILE A 159 -10.96 0.94 -18.30
CA ILE A 159 -10.36 0.65 -19.60
C ILE A 159 -8.83 0.52 -19.48
N GLU A 160 -8.19 1.40 -18.73
CA GLU A 160 -6.73 1.36 -18.50
C GLU A 160 -6.23 0.06 -17.83
N PHE A 161 -7.07 -0.62 -17.05
CA PHE A 161 -6.74 -1.88 -16.36
C PHE A 161 -7.19 -3.13 -17.13
N ARG A 162 -7.92 -2.97 -18.24
CA ARG A 162 -8.37 -4.09 -19.08
C ARG A 162 -7.23 -4.66 -19.91
N GLU A 163 -6.33 -3.79 -20.38
CA GLU A 163 -5.23 -4.16 -21.27
C GLU A 163 -3.92 -4.40 -20.52
N ARG A 164 -3.85 -4.06 -19.23
CA ARG A 164 -2.69 -4.38 -18.39
C ARG A 164 -2.64 -5.87 -18.05
N PRO A 165 -1.47 -6.52 -18.15
CA PRO A 165 -1.31 -7.88 -17.68
C PRO A 165 -1.59 -7.94 -16.18
N VAL A 166 -2.32 -8.98 -15.76
CA VAL A 166 -2.51 -9.25 -14.33
C VAL A 166 -1.17 -9.77 -13.79
N PRO A 167 -0.59 -9.16 -12.74
CA PRO A 167 0.61 -9.67 -12.11
C PRO A 167 0.42 -11.15 -11.72
N ALA A 168 1.47 -11.95 -11.86
CA ALA A 168 1.43 -13.33 -11.37
C ALA A 168 1.07 -13.33 -9.88
N LYS A 169 0.21 -14.27 -9.47
CA LYS A 169 -0.07 -14.47 -8.04
C LYS A 169 1.17 -15.13 -7.44
N HIS A 170 1.74 -14.52 -6.42
CA HIS A 170 2.66 -15.19 -5.51
C HIS A 170 1.84 -16.07 -4.54
#